data_AF-A0A951ECJ7-F1
#
_entry.id   AF-A0A951ECJ7-F1
#
_cell.length_a   1.000
_cell.length_b   1.000
_cell.length_c   1.000
_cell.angle_alpha   90.00
_cell.angle_beta   90.00
_cell.angle_gamma   90.00
#
_symmetry.space_group_name_H-M   'P 1'
#
loop_
_entity.id
_entity.type
_entity.pdbx_description
1 polymer ?
#
loop_
_entity_poly.entity_id
_entity_poly.type
_entity_poly.pdbx_seq_one_letter_code
_entity_poly.pdbx_strand_id
1 'polypeptide(L)'
;GVEITVPFLNFSQRAKAQRTDAEAVKAHAVAEDARDQIASQIDKLQKSCHQLADLQEVAELEYQLAKSDLETAVARGETAQGSPKEIQNAQVGEQEKLAAMLDARFNYQEVRLQLMRLTGDLEGWAKSGGSPAP
;
A
#
# COMPACT_ATOMS: atom_id res chain seq x y z
N GLY A 1 -34.13 38.00 46.84
CA GLY A 1 -33.88 38.86 45.65
C GLY A 1 -32.75 38.22 44.87
N VAL A 2 -32.88 38.13 43.55
CA VAL A 2 -31.81 37.62 42.67
C VAL A 2 -31.01 38.81 42.17
N GLU A 3 -29.74 38.87 42.55
CA GLU A 3 -28.81 39.92 42.14
C GLU A 3 -28.22 39.54 40.77
N ILE A 4 -28.60 40.27 39.72
CA ILE A 4 -28.11 40.07 38.35
C ILE A 4 -26.97 41.05 38.12
N THR A 5 -25.74 40.57 38.28
CA THR A 5 -24.54 41.36 37.98
C THR A 5 -24.25 41.28 36.49
N VAL A 6 -24.52 42.36 35.77
CA VAL A 6 -24.21 42.50 34.33
C VAL A 6 -22.88 43.27 34.21
N PRO A 7 -21.76 42.64 33.81
CA PRO A 7 -20.48 43.32 33.74
C PRO A 7 -20.41 44.16 32.44
N PHE A 8 -20.44 45.49 32.59
CA PHE A 8 -20.55 46.45 31.47
C PHE A 8 -19.21 46.79 30.77
N LEU A 9 -18.05 46.40 31.33
CA LEU A 9 -16.72 46.71 30.78
C LEU A 9 -15.74 45.55 31.02
N ASN A 10 -15.74 44.54 30.15
CA ASN A 10 -14.89 43.34 30.30
C ASN A 10 -13.86 43.21 29.15
N PHE A 11 -12.86 44.10 29.15
CA PHE A 11 -11.74 44.06 28.19
C PHE A 11 -10.97 42.74 28.23
N SER A 12 -10.88 42.09 29.39
CA SER A 12 -10.22 40.79 29.58
C SER A 12 -10.98 39.63 28.92
N GLN A 13 -12.32 39.67 28.86
CA GLN A 13 -13.10 38.69 28.09
C GLN A 13 -12.88 38.85 26.58
N ARG A 14 -12.74 40.09 26.10
CA ARG A 14 -12.46 40.38 24.69
C ARG A 14 -11.06 39.89 24.28
N ALA A 15 -10.06 40.04 25.15
CA ALA A 15 -8.72 39.49 24.95
C ALA A 15 -8.70 37.94 25.02
N LYS A 16 -9.51 37.34 25.89
CA LYS A 16 -9.66 35.88 25.97
C LYS A 16 -10.36 35.32 24.74
N ALA A 17 -11.40 35.99 24.24
CA ALA A 17 -12.08 35.66 22.98
C ALA A 17 -11.13 35.73 21.77
N GLN A 18 -10.33 36.79 21.66
CA GLN A 18 -9.31 36.89 20.60
C GLN A 18 -8.25 35.77 20.68
N ARG A 19 -7.85 35.34 21.88
CA ARG A 19 -6.93 34.20 22.05
C ARG A 19 -7.57 32.88 21.65
N THR A 20 -8.83 32.63 22.03
CA THR A 20 -9.53 31.41 21.63
C THR A 20 -9.79 31.36 20.13
N ASP A 21 -10.07 32.50 19.49
CA ASP A 21 -10.21 32.57 18.03
C ASP A 21 -8.87 32.28 17.33
N ALA A 22 -7.76 32.83 17.84
CA ALA A 22 -6.42 32.54 17.32
C ALA A 22 -6.01 31.08 17.54
N GLU A 23 -6.35 30.48 18.68
CA GLU A 23 -6.13 29.06 18.97
C GLU A 23 -6.98 28.17 18.06
N ALA A 24 -8.24 28.54 17.78
CA ALA A 24 -9.12 27.83 16.85
C ALA A 24 -8.59 27.88 15.41
N VAL A 25 -8.14 29.06 14.94
CA VAL A 25 -7.50 29.21 13.62
C VAL A 25 -6.23 28.37 13.53
N LYS A 26 -5.41 28.35 14.58
CA LYS A 26 -4.21 27.50 14.63
C LYS A 26 -4.58 26.01 14.60
N ALA A 27 -5.57 25.60 15.38
CA ALA A 27 -6.03 24.21 15.41
C ALA A 27 -6.56 23.77 14.04
N HIS A 28 -7.30 24.64 13.36
CA HIS A 28 -7.76 24.40 11.99
C HIS A 28 -6.59 24.29 11.02
N ALA A 29 -5.61 25.19 11.09
CA ALA A 29 -4.42 25.13 10.24
C ALA A 29 -3.62 23.84 10.44
N VAL A 30 -3.45 23.39 11.69
CA VAL A 30 -2.79 22.12 12.01
C VAL A 30 -3.58 20.91 11.48
N ALA A 31 -4.91 20.96 11.55
CA ALA A 31 -5.76 19.90 11.01
C ALA A 31 -5.69 19.82 9.48
N GLU A 32 -5.67 20.96 8.79
CA GLU A 32 -5.52 21.02 7.34
C GLU A 32 -4.13 20.53 6.90
N ASP A 33 -3.06 20.97 7.56
CA ASP A 33 -1.70 20.47 7.29
C ASP A 33 -1.59 18.95 7.50
N ALA A 34 -2.20 18.42 8.57
CA ALA A 34 -2.24 16.97 8.80
C ALA A 34 -3.03 16.23 7.70
N ARG A 35 -4.12 16.80 7.20
CA ARG A 35 -4.89 16.23 6.09
C ARG A 35 -4.10 16.21 4.79
N ASP A 36 -3.45 17.32 4.45
CA ASP A 36 -2.63 17.44 3.25
C ASP A 36 -1.46 16.45 3.27
N GLN A 37 -0.82 16.27 4.43
CA GLN A 37 0.23 15.28 4.63
C GLN A 37 -0.27 13.85 4.40
N ILE A 38 -1.43 13.48 4.96
CA ILE A 38 -2.03 12.16 4.78
C ILE A 38 -2.42 11.94 3.31
N ALA A 39 -3.05 12.94 2.68
CA ALA A 39 -3.43 12.87 1.26
C ALA A 39 -2.21 12.65 0.36
N SER A 40 -1.11 13.37 0.61
CA SER A 40 0.15 13.17 -0.13
C SER A 40 0.73 11.77 0.10
N GLN A 41 0.66 11.24 1.32
CA GLN A 41 1.12 9.87 1.62
C GLN A 41 0.26 8.82 0.91
N ILE A 42 -1.05 9.00 0.86
CA ILE A 42 -1.97 8.11 0.14
C ILE A 42 -1.67 8.12 -1.36
N ASP A 43 -1.51 9.30 -1.98
CA ASP A 43 -1.18 9.39 -3.42
C ASP A 43 0.15 8.68 -3.76
N LYS A 44 1.17 8.84 -2.90
CA LYS A 44 2.44 8.11 -3.07
C LYS A 44 2.26 6.60 -2.93
N LEU A 45 1.52 6.15 -1.91
CA LEU A 45 1.26 4.72 -1.69
C LEU A 45 0.43 4.11 -2.81
N GLN A 46 -0.56 4.82 -3.35
CA GLN A 46 -1.32 4.38 -4.51
C GLN A 46 -0.42 4.17 -5.73
N LYS A 47 0.48 5.13 -6.02
CA LYS A 47 1.45 5.01 -7.10
C LYS A 47 2.39 3.82 -6.89
N SER A 48 2.95 3.67 -5.69
CA SER A 48 3.80 2.53 -5.36
C SER A 48 3.05 1.20 -5.48
N CYS A 49 1.79 1.16 -5.04
CA CYS A 49 0.93 -0.02 -5.16
C CYS A 49 0.71 -0.41 -6.62
N HIS A 50 0.47 0.57 -7.51
CA HIS A 50 0.33 0.33 -8.94
C HIS A 50 1.63 -0.18 -9.57
N GLN A 51 2.76 0.45 -9.26
CA GLN A 51 4.08 -0.01 -9.73
C GLN A 51 4.41 -1.43 -9.27
N LEU A 52 4.07 -1.77 -8.02
CA LEU A 52 4.27 -3.13 -7.50
C LEU A 52 3.31 -4.15 -8.13
N ALA A 53 2.10 -3.74 -8.52
CA ALA A 53 1.19 -4.59 -9.28
C ALA A 53 1.80 -4.94 -10.65
N ASP A 54 2.33 -3.94 -11.37
CA ASP A 54 2.98 -4.15 -12.67
C ASP A 54 4.22 -5.05 -12.53
N LEU A 55 5.04 -4.83 -11.49
CA LEU A 55 6.21 -5.68 -11.21
C LEU A 55 5.80 -7.12 -10.83
N GLN A 56 4.68 -7.29 -10.13
CA GLN A 56 4.13 -8.61 -9.81
C GLN A 56 3.65 -9.33 -11.07
N GLU A 57 3.03 -8.62 -12.02
CA GLU A 57 2.63 -9.19 -13.31
C GLU A 57 3.86 -9.60 -14.14
N VAL A 58 4.90 -8.77 -14.19
CA VAL A 58 6.16 -9.12 -14.88
C VAL A 58 6.80 -10.36 -14.25
N ALA A 59 6.89 -10.42 -12.92
CA ALA A 59 7.48 -11.58 -12.24
C ALA A 59 6.68 -12.87 -12.48
N GLU A 60 5.35 -12.78 -12.59
CA GLU A 60 4.49 -13.91 -12.97
C GLU A 60 4.75 -14.36 -14.41
N LEU A 61 4.89 -13.42 -15.37
CA LEU A 61 5.25 -13.74 -16.74
C LEU A 61 6.64 -14.37 -16.87
N GLU A 62 7.62 -13.86 -16.12
CA GLU A 62 8.98 -14.43 -16.07
C GLU A 62 8.97 -15.86 -15.51
N TYR A 63 8.16 -16.12 -14.49
CA TYR A 63 7.97 -17.47 -13.97
C TYR A 63 7.37 -18.42 -15.01
N GLN A 64 6.30 -18.00 -15.70
CA GLN A 64 5.70 -18.83 -16.75
C GLN A 64 6.69 -19.12 -17.89
N LEU A 65 7.51 -18.14 -18.26
CA LEU A 65 8.56 -18.32 -19.24
C LEU A 65 9.61 -19.34 -18.77
N ALA A 66 10.14 -19.21 -17.56
CA ALA A 66 11.13 -20.13 -17.01
C ALA A 66 10.60 -21.57 -16.86
N LYS A 67 9.31 -21.71 -16.53
CA LYS A 67 8.63 -23.00 -16.53
C LYS A 67 8.57 -23.62 -17.93
N SER A 68 8.23 -22.83 -18.94
CA SER A 68 8.21 -23.29 -20.34
C SER A 68 9.61 -23.68 -20.85
N ASP A 69 10.65 -22.95 -20.42
CA ASP A 69 12.05 -23.27 -20.72
C ASP A 69 12.46 -24.62 -20.11
N LEU A 70 12.06 -24.89 -18.86
CA LEU A 70 12.27 -26.19 -18.21
C LEU A 70 11.57 -27.32 -18.96
N GLU A 71 10.30 -27.14 -19.33
CA GLU A 71 9.55 -28.13 -20.12
C GLU A 71 10.24 -28.43 -21.46
N THR A 72 10.76 -27.39 -22.12
CA THR A 72 11.52 -27.51 -23.37
C THR A 72 12.84 -28.25 -23.17
N ALA A 73 13.57 -27.96 -22.08
CA ALA A 73 14.83 -28.62 -21.76
C ALA A 73 14.63 -30.12 -21.47
N VAL A 74 13.55 -30.48 -20.75
CA VAL A 74 13.17 -31.87 -20.50
C VAL A 74 12.85 -32.60 -21.80
N ALA A 75 12.02 -32.01 -22.67
CA ALA A 75 11.67 -32.62 -23.96
C ALA A 75 12.89 -32.83 -24.88
N ARG A 76 13.88 -31.92 -24.85
CA ARG A 76 15.15 -32.09 -25.57
C ARG A 76 16.03 -33.18 -24.95
N GLY A 77 16.04 -33.30 -23.63
CA GLY A 77 16.72 -34.39 -22.93
C GLY A 77 16.18 -35.77 -23.31
N GLU A 78 14.87 -35.91 -23.41
CA GLU A 78 14.20 -37.16 -23.82
C GLU A 78 14.55 -37.57 -25.26
N THR A 79 14.79 -36.59 -26.14
CA THR A 79 15.15 -36.83 -27.56
C THR A 79 16.67 -36.97 -27.78
N ALA A 80 17.47 -37.08 -26.71
CA ALA A 80 18.94 -37.10 -26.74
C ALA A 80 19.57 -35.87 -27.42
N GLN A 81 18.81 -34.78 -27.56
CA GLN A 81 19.24 -33.50 -28.12
C GLN A 81 19.67 -32.50 -27.04
N GLY A 82 19.39 -32.80 -25.77
CA GLY A 82 19.74 -31.98 -24.61
C GLY A 82 20.57 -32.75 -23.57
N SER A 83 21.34 -32.02 -22.77
CA SER A 83 22.18 -32.59 -21.71
C SER A 83 21.49 -32.55 -20.33
N PRO A 84 21.80 -33.48 -19.40
CA PRO A 84 21.31 -33.42 -18.02
C PRO A 84 21.63 -32.09 -17.31
N LYS A 85 22.75 -31.45 -17.70
CA LYS A 85 23.15 -30.14 -17.17
C LYS A 85 22.18 -29.03 -17.60
N GLU A 86 21.65 -29.08 -18.82
CA GLU A 86 20.68 -28.08 -19.31
C GLU A 86 19.36 -28.17 -18.55
N ILE A 87 18.89 -29.39 -18.29
CA ILE A 87 17.69 -29.62 -17.46
C ILE A 87 17.93 -29.07 -16.05
N GLN A 88 19.08 -29.38 -15.43
CA GLN A 88 19.41 -28.90 -14.10
C GLN A 88 19.46 -27.37 -14.02
N ASN A 89 20.06 -26.73 -15.04
CA ASN A 89 20.13 -25.27 -15.11
C ASN A 89 18.74 -24.65 -15.28
N ALA A 90 17.89 -25.21 -16.16
CA ALA A 90 16.53 -24.74 -16.35
C ALA A 90 15.69 -24.92 -15.08
N GLN A 91 15.91 -26.00 -14.33
CA GLN A 91 15.24 -26.24 -13.06
C GLN A 91 15.65 -25.20 -12.00
N VAL A 92 16.94 -24.87 -11.89
CA VAL A 92 17.39 -23.81 -10.99
C VAL A 92 16.79 -22.46 -11.40
N GLY A 93 16.79 -22.14 -12.69
CA GLY A 93 16.18 -20.90 -13.20
C GLY A 93 14.68 -20.80 -12.90
N GLU A 94 13.91 -21.88 -13.07
CA GLU A 94 12.48 -21.91 -12.73
C GLU A 94 12.25 -21.65 -11.24
N GLN A 95 13.06 -22.24 -10.36
CA GLN A 95 12.95 -22.04 -8.92
C GLN A 95 13.33 -20.61 -8.50
N GLU A 96 14.35 -20.02 -9.11
CA GLU A 96 14.71 -18.61 -8.90
C GLU A 96 13.57 -17.67 -9.30
N LYS A 97 12.94 -17.92 -10.46
CA LYS A 97 11.79 -17.12 -10.91
C LYS A 97 10.55 -17.35 -10.07
N LEU A 98 10.33 -18.56 -9.56
CA LEU A 98 9.25 -18.86 -8.62
C LEU A 98 9.41 -18.03 -7.34
N ALA A 99 10.61 -18.02 -6.77
CA ALA A 99 10.89 -17.24 -5.56
C ALA A 99 10.67 -15.73 -5.81
N ALA A 100 11.21 -15.21 -6.92
CA ALA A 100 11.02 -13.80 -7.29
C ALA A 100 9.55 -13.41 -7.48
N MET A 101 8.74 -14.27 -8.10
CA MET A 101 7.30 -14.06 -8.24
C MET A 101 6.58 -14.05 -6.88
N LEU A 102 6.92 -14.97 -5.97
CA LEU A 102 6.34 -15.01 -4.63
C LEU A 102 6.67 -13.75 -3.83
N ASP A 103 7.91 -13.28 -3.90
CA ASP A 103 8.35 -12.05 -3.24
C ASP A 103 7.63 -10.82 -3.80
N ALA A 104 7.54 -10.69 -5.14
CA ALA A 104 6.82 -9.61 -5.79
C ALA A 104 5.34 -9.58 -5.37
N ARG A 105 4.71 -10.76 -5.32
CA ARG A 105 3.33 -10.90 -4.84
C ARG A 105 3.17 -10.50 -3.38
N PHE A 106 4.09 -10.93 -2.51
CA PHE A 106 4.05 -10.55 -1.10
C PHE A 106 4.17 -9.03 -0.92
N ASN A 107 5.16 -8.40 -1.58
CA ASN A 107 5.40 -6.97 -1.51
C ASN A 107 4.18 -6.14 -1.99
N TYR A 108 3.56 -6.55 -3.10
CA TYR A 108 2.33 -5.94 -3.58
C TYR A 108 1.20 -6.03 -2.54
N GLN A 109 0.98 -7.21 -1.96
CA GLN A 109 -0.08 -7.40 -0.96
C GLN A 109 0.18 -6.57 0.30
N GLU A 110 1.42 -6.47 0.76
CA GLU A 110 1.76 -5.65 1.92
C GLU A 110 1.40 -4.18 1.70
N VAL A 111 1.84 -3.59 0.58
CA VAL A 111 1.57 -2.19 0.26
C VAL A 111 0.07 -1.94 0.04
N ARG A 112 -0.63 -2.88 -0.60
CA ARG A 112 -2.09 -2.81 -0.76
C ARG A 112 -2.81 -2.82 0.58
N LEU A 113 -2.39 -3.66 1.53
CA LEU A 113 -2.95 -3.69 2.89
C LEU A 113 -2.69 -2.38 3.64
N GLN A 114 -1.48 -1.83 3.50
CA GLN A 114 -1.14 -0.52 4.08
C GLN A 114 -2.01 0.61 3.50
N LEU A 115 -2.25 0.59 2.19
CA LEU A 115 -3.16 1.54 1.54
C LEU A 115 -4.58 1.42 2.09
N MET A 116 -5.14 0.20 2.15
CA MET A 116 -6.48 -0.06 2.70
C MET A 116 -6.60 0.36 4.18
N ARG A 117 -5.51 0.26 4.95
CA ARG A 117 -5.47 0.74 6.33
C ARG A 117 -5.60 2.25 6.41
N LEU A 118 -4.95 2.99 5.52
CA LEU A 118 -4.98 4.45 5.50
C LEU A 118 -6.28 5.01 4.92
N THR A 119 -6.90 4.31 3.96
CA THR A 119 -8.19 4.71 3.38
C THR A 119 -9.39 4.27 4.23
N GLY A 120 -9.19 3.35 5.18
CA GLY A 120 -10.24 2.81 6.05
C GLY A 120 -10.95 1.58 5.49
N ASP A 121 -10.56 1.10 4.31
CA ASP A 121 -11.20 -0.04 3.62
C ASP A 121 -10.82 -1.41 4.21
N LEU A 122 -9.77 -1.46 5.04
CA LEU A 122 -9.21 -2.72 5.56
C LEU A 122 -10.24 -3.54 6.37
N GLU A 123 -11.10 -2.88 7.15
CA GLU A 123 -12.09 -3.56 7.99
C GLU A 123 -13.15 -4.28 7.15
N GLY A 124 -13.56 -3.68 6.03
CA GLY A 124 -14.51 -4.29 5.08
C GLY A 124 -13.91 -5.53 4.41
N TRP A 125 -12.67 -5.42 3.95
CA TRP A 125 -11.92 -6.54 3.36
C TRP A 125 -11.67 -7.68 4.37
N ALA A 126 -11.35 -7.36 5.61
CA ALA A 126 -11.16 -8.37 6.65
C ALA A 126 -12.48 -9.13 6.95
N LYS A 127 -13.61 -8.43 6.94
CA LYS A 127 -14.95 -9.02 7.12
C LYS A 127 -15.39 -9.88 5.93
N SER A 128 -14.91 -9.63 4.71
CA SER A 128 -15.23 -10.44 3.52
C SER A 128 -14.39 -11.73 3.42
N GLY A 129 -13.61 -12.08 4.44
CA GLY A 129 -12.75 -13.25 4.44
C GLY A 129 -11.50 -13.09 3.57
N GLY A 130 -11.05 -11.85 3.35
CA GLY A 130 -9.85 -11.56 2.57
C GLY A 130 -10.06 -11.60 1.05
N SER A 131 -11.30 -11.79 0.58
CA SER A 131 -11.61 -11.68 -0.84
C SER A 131 -11.53 -10.20 -1.28
N PRO A 132 -10.80 -9.88 -2.36
CA PRO A 132 -10.83 -8.53 -2.91
C PRO A 132 -12.28 -8.14 -3.23
N ALA A 133 -12.67 -6.91 -2.93
CA ALA A 133 -13.92 -6.36 -3.45
C ALA A 133 -13.91 -6.46 -4.99
N PRO A 134 -15.06 -6.74 -5.63
CA PRO A 134 -15.16 -6.89 -7.08
C PRO A 134 -14.69 -5.64 -7.83
#